data_AF-A0A973VXL0-F1
#
_entry.id   AF-A0A973VXL0-F1
#
_cell.length_a   1.000
_cell.length_b   1.000
_cell.length_c   1.000
_cell.angle_alpha   90.00
_cell.angle_beta   90.00
_cell.angle_gamma   90.00
#
_symmetry.space_group_name_H-M   'P 1'
#
loop_
_entity.id
_entity.type
_entity.pdbx_description
1 polymer ?
#
loop_
_entity_poly.entity_id
_entity_poly.type
_entity_poly.pdbx_seq_one_letter_code
_entity_poly.pdbx_strand_id
1 'polypeptide(L)'
;MQAGSVEAARRAPGFPWDDLFGTRPQRPHKTVRRAAVPLPKPRPAEAPAAAKPPAAVTQPPAAPAEADRPSETAKPAEVAKPAEPAAPQLSACRQALTEEIAIAPSIPDIHGAGGCGGEDLVRLEAIVLPDRRKVAVQPAAILRCKMAAAVVDWVRTDIAPLAQSLGGGISNLDNFDSFECRGRNRIAGAQLSEHGRANALDVRAFGLANGKSISLTDRSVARDLRETVLHSVCARFSTVLGPGSDWYHEDHVHLDLIERRNNYRICQWNVYDPLPQTAPLLPAERPEEAPPRAVASKTDASKADGAKPDRGKADEPGAAKPNDAAAPDSAAETKPQPTKKRRQSRRL
;
A
#
# COMPACT_ATOMS: atom_id res chain seq x y z
N MET A 1 9.10 -58.74 55.31
CA MET A 1 9.46 -59.39 54.03
C MET A 1 8.32 -59.07 53.06
N GLN A 2 8.44 -58.36 51.94
CA GLN A 2 9.55 -58.08 51.02
C GLN A 2 9.51 -56.63 50.54
N ALA A 3 10.69 -56.13 50.17
CA ALA A 3 10.90 -54.89 49.44
C ALA A 3 10.85 -55.12 47.93
N GLY A 4 10.53 -54.07 47.17
CA GLY A 4 10.70 -53.93 45.73
C GLY A 4 10.23 -52.54 45.32
N SER A 5 11.06 -51.51 45.44
CA SER A 5 12.00 -51.00 44.42
C SER A 5 11.30 -50.38 43.20
N VAL A 6 11.47 -49.06 43.13
CA VAL A 6 11.00 -48.11 42.13
C VAL A 6 12.14 -47.88 41.15
N GLU A 7 11.92 -48.02 39.84
CA GLU A 7 12.80 -47.38 38.85
C GLU A 7 12.03 -46.95 37.59
N ALA A 8 12.46 -45.81 37.07
CA ALA A 8 11.74 -44.92 36.19
C ALA A 8 11.96 -45.21 34.69
N ALA A 9 10.94 -44.94 33.88
CA ALA A 9 11.11 -44.70 32.44
C ALA A 9 10.57 -43.31 32.10
N ARG A 10 11.50 -42.37 31.88
CA ARG A 10 11.22 -41.00 31.43
C ARG A 10 10.68 -41.03 30.00
N ARG A 11 9.45 -40.57 29.78
CA ARG A 11 8.99 -40.12 28.45
C ARG A 11 9.32 -38.63 28.32
N ALA A 12 10.25 -38.29 27.44
CA ALA A 12 10.48 -36.91 27.04
C ALA A 12 9.34 -36.42 26.13
N PRO A 13 8.83 -35.19 26.29
CA PRO A 13 7.91 -34.57 25.34
C PRO A 13 8.68 -34.13 24.08
N GLY A 14 8.13 -34.43 22.90
CA GLY A 14 8.68 -34.03 21.60
C GLY A 14 8.72 -32.51 21.45
N PHE A 15 9.82 -32.02 20.86
CA PHE A 15 10.08 -30.61 20.56
C PHE A 15 9.33 -30.14 19.28
N PRO A 16 8.98 -28.84 19.16
CA PRO A 16 8.07 -28.33 18.12
C PRO A 16 8.84 -27.81 16.88
N TRP A 17 9.49 -28.70 16.12
CA TRP A 17 10.30 -28.31 14.95
C TRP A 17 10.06 -29.15 13.68
N ASP A 18 8.96 -29.91 13.59
CA ASP A 18 8.66 -30.73 12.39
C ASP A 18 8.13 -29.93 11.17
N ASP A 19 7.83 -28.64 11.31
CA ASP A 19 7.32 -27.80 10.20
C ASP A 19 8.42 -27.05 9.43
N LEU A 20 9.71 -27.30 9.71
CA LEU A 20 10.84 -26.60 9.09
C LEU A 20 11.46 -27.29 7.86
N PHE A 21 11.03 -28.52 7.52
CA PHE A 21 11.43 -29.21 6.30
C PHE A 21 10.21 -29.60 5.49
N GLY A 22 9.77 -28.67 4.65
CA GLY A 22 8.57 -28.80 3.82
C GLY A 22 8.50 -30.09 3.03
N THR A 23 7.56 -30.96 3.41
CA THR A 23 7.05 -32.04 2.57
C THR A 23 5.52 -32.00 2.58
N ARG A 24 4.95 -30.97 1.94
CA ARG A 24 3.58 -31.07 1.41
C ARG A 24 3.67 -31.48 -0.06
N PRO A 25 2.98 -32.54 -0.51
CA PRO A 25 2.95 -32.90 -1.91
C PRO A 25 2.28 -31.79 -2.72
N GLN A 26 3.03 -31.24 -3.68
CA GLN A 26 2.54 -30.25 -4.63
C GLN A 26 1.44 -30.89 -5.49
N ARG A 27 0.22 -30.33 -5.45
CA ARG A 27 -0.84 -30.69 -6.41
C ARG A 27 -0.38 -30.28 -7.82
N PRO A 28 -0.57 -31.09 -8.87
CA PRO A 28 -0.20 -30.71 -10.22
C PRO A 28 -1.01 -29.49 -10.65
N HIS A 29 -0.32 -28.41 -11.02
CA HIS A 29 -0.93 -27.24 -11.61
C HIS A 29 -1.55 -27.61 -12.96
N LYS A 30 -2.85 -27.33 -13.15
CA LYS A 30 -3.48 -27.37 -14.47
C LYS A 30 -2.74 -26.41 -15.40
N THR A 31 -2.39 -26.89 -16.59
CA THR A 31 -1.83 -26.08 -17.66
C THR A 31 -2.80 -24.95 -18.01
N VAL A 32 -2.40 -23.71 -17.69
CA VAL A 32 -3.14 -22.52 -18.09
C VAL A 32 -2.95 -22.36 -19.60
N ARG A 33 -4.01 -22.59 -20.38
CA ARG A 33 -4.03 -22.19 -21.78
C ARG A 33 -3.90 -20.67 -21.82
N ARG A 34 -2.86 -20.14 -22.49
CA ARG A 34 -2.74 -18.72 -22.81
C ARG A 34 -3.94 -18.34 -23.68
N ALA A 35 -4.90 -17.63 -23.10
CA ALA A 35 -5.90 -16.92 -23.89
C ALA A 35 -5.18 -15.75 -24.56
N ALA A 36 -5.14 -15.73 -25.89
CA ALA A 36 -4.70 -14.57 -26.64
C ALA A 36 -5.69 -13.43 -26.37
N VAL A 37 -5.22 -12.35 -25.74
CA VAL A 37 -6.01 -11.13 -25.56
C VAL A 37 -6.19 -10.52 -26.96
N PRO A 38 -7.42 -10.39 -27.50
CA PRO A 38 -7.60 -9.76 -28.79
C PRO A 38 -7.31 -8.25 -28.66
N LEU A 39 -6.38 -7.76 -29.47
CA LEU A 39 -6.11 -6.33 -29.60
C LEU A 39 -7.38 -5.59 -30.08
N PRO A 40 -7.66 -4.39 -29.56
CA PRO A 40 -8.77 -3.57 -30.05
C PRO A 40 -8.52 -3.17 -31.51
N LYS A 41 -9.56 -3.33 -32.36
CA LYS A 41 -9.51 -2.95 -33.78
C LYS A 41 -9.28 -1.43 -33.92
N PRO A 42 -8.51 -0.97 -34.92
CA PRO A 42 -8.38 0.45 -35.20
C PRO A 42 -9.72 1.06 -35.61
N ARG A 43 -9.92 2.32 -35.21
CA ARG A 43 -11.12 3.13 -35.48
C ARG A 43 -11.32 3.30 -37.00
N PRO A 44 -12.51 3.02 -37.55
CA PRO A 44 -12.82 3.28 -38.97
C PRO A 44 -12.63 4.75 -39.33
N ALA A 45 -12.19 5.02 -40.57
CA ALA A 45 -11.89 6.36 -41.08
C ALA A 45 -13.12 7.26 -41.30
N GLU A 46 -14.34 6.74 -41.15
CA GLU A 46 -15.58 7.50 -41.20
C GLU A 46 -16.24 7.51 -39.82
N ALA A 47 -15.80 8.46 -38.98
CA ALA A 47 -16.55 8.91 -37.82
C ALA A 47 -16.69 10.44 -37.93
N PRO A 48 -17.91 11.01 -37.79
CA PRO A 48 -18.11 12.44 -37.97
C PRO A 48 -17.35 13.24 -36.90
N ALA A 49 -16.63 14.26 -37.35
CA ALA A 49 -15.87 15.16 -36.49
C ALA A 49 -16.80 15.93 -35.53
N ALA A 50 -16.35 16.08 -34.29
CA ALA A 50 -17.03 16.85 -33.26
C ALA A 50 -17.24 18.31 -33.72
N ALA A 51 -18.50 18.74 -33.74
CA ALA A 51 -18.89 20.11 -34.05
C ALA A 51 -18.46 21.08 -32.92
N LYS A 52 -17.87 22.21 -33.33
CA LYS A 52 -17.54 23.35 -32.46
C LYS A 52 -18.81 24.09 -32.02
N PRO A 53 -18.87 24.63 -30.79
CA PRO A 53 -19.95 25.52 -30.38
C PRO A 53 -19.82 26.92 -31.03
N PRO A 54 -20.93 27.58 -31.41
CA PRO A 54 -20.88 28.91 -32.01
C PRO A 54 -20.66 30.02 -30.98
N ALA A 55 -19.96 31.06 -31.46
CA ALA A 55 -19.57 32.27 -30.74
C ALA A 55 -20.77 33.17 -30.41
N ALA A 56 -20.79 33.69 -29.19
CA ALA A 56 -21.70 34.74 -28.76
C ALA A 56 -21.13 36.12 -29.17
N VAL A 57 -21.98 36.92 -29.81
CA VAL A 57 -21.70 38.30 -30.25
C VAL A 57 -22.04 39.28 -29.12
N THR A 58 -21.14 40.23 -28.89
CA THR A 58 -21.22 41.35 -27.93
C THR A 58 -22.00 42.56 -28.46
N GLN A 59 -22.66 43.31 -27.54
CA GLN A 59 -22.75 44.79 -27.37
C GLN A 59 -24.17 45.27 -26.93
N PRO A 60 -24.37 46.51 -26.39
CA PRO A 60 -24.35 46.90 -24.96
C PRO A 60 -25.70 47.54 -24.49
N PRO A 61 -25.88 47.93 -23.21
CA PRO A 61 -27.18 48.43 -22.72
C PRO A 61 -27.38 49.94 -22.94
N ALA A 62 -28.64 50.31 -23.25
CA ALA A 62 -29.15 51.67 -23.24
C ALA A 62 -30.34 51.78 -22.26
N ALA A 63 -30.43 52.90 -21.55
CA ALA A 63 -31.59 53.40 -20.80
C ALA A 63 -31.89 54.84 -21.32
N PRO A 64 -32.96 55.57 -20.92
CA PRO A 64 -34.05 55.32 -19.95
C PRO A 64 -35.49 55.76 -20.42
N ALA A 65 -36.51 55.63 -19.53
CA ALA A 65 -37.73 56.48 -19.32
C ALA A 65 -38.95 55.61 -18.89
N GLU A 66 -39.49 55.75 -17.65
CA GLU A 66 -40.77 56.42 -17.25
C GLU A 66 -42.04 55.75 -17.84
N ALA A 67 -43.18 55.50 -17.20
CA ALA A 67 -43.80 55.69 -15.87
C ALA A 67 -44.79 54.50 -15.71
N ASP A 68 -45.24 54.06 -14.53
CA ASP A 68 -46.42 54.59 -13.85
C ASP A 68 -46.65 53.79 -12.54
N ARG A 69 -47.15 54.48 -11.51
CA ARG A 69 -47.62 53.91 -10.22
C ARG A 69 -49.15 53.80 -10.26
N PRO A 70 -49.76 52.88 -9.49
CA PRO A 70 -50.24 53.31 -8.17
C PRO A 70 -49.93 52.33 -7.03
N SER A 71 -49.80 52.91 -5.84
CA SER A 71 -49.65 52.27 -4.54
C SER A 71 -50.80 51.30 -4.21
N GLU A 72 -50.45 50.15 -3.62
CA GLU A 72 -51.24 49.62 -2.53
C GLU A 72 -50.32 49.03 -1.45
N THR A 73 -50.53 49.51 -0.24
CA THR A 73 -49.85 49.18 1.00
C THR A 73 -50.08 47.72 1.40
N ALA A 74 -49.05 46.89 1.26
CA ALA A 74 -48.91 45.66 2.04
C ALA A 74 -47.43 45.49 2.38
N LYS A 75 -47.11 45.57 3.67
CA LYS A 75 -45.77 45.29 4.23
C LYS A 75 -45.47 43.79 4.05
N PRO A 76 -44.54 43.36 3.19
CA PRO A 76 -44.09 41.97 3.21
C PRO A 76 -43.05 41.86 4.33
N ALA A 77 -43.29 40.95 5.27
CA ALA A 77 -42.28 40.52 6.21
C ALA A 77 -41.01 40.16 5.43
N GLU A 78 -39.90 40.74 5.85
CA GLU A 78 -38.57 40.39 5.38
C GLU A 78 -38.36 38.90 5.68
N VAL A 79 -38.57 38.07 4.66
CA VAL A 79 -38.20 36.67 4.68
C VAL A 79 -36.68 36.68 4.78
N ALA A 80 -36.17 36.48 5.99
CA ALA A 80 -34.75 36.30 6.23
C ALA A 80 -34.26 35.20 5.29
N LYS A 81 -33.41 35.61 4.33
CA LYS A 81 -32.65 34.71 3.48
C LYS A 81 -31.97 33.68 4.42
N PRO A 82 -32.11 32.37 4.20
CA PRO A 82 -31.40 31.39 4.99
C PRO A 82 -29.92 31.76 5.01
N ALA A 83 -29.36 31.93 6.20
CA ALA A 83 -27.95 32.26 6.37
C ALA A 83 -27.12 31.25 5.59
N GLU A 84 -26.32 31.76 4.66
CA GLU A 84 -25.35 30.96 3.93
C GLU A 84 -24.48 30.25 4.98
N PRO A 85 -24.38 28.90 4.95
CA PRO A 85 -23.66 28.18 5.98
C PRO A 85 -22.24 28.73 6.04
N ALA A 86 -21.83 29.18 7.24
CA ALA A 86 -20.49 29.68 7.47
C ALA A 86 -19.47 28.68 6.91
N ALA A 87 -18.50 29.19 6.14
CA ALA A 87 -17.44 28.35 5.60
C ALA A 87 -16.85 27.50 6.73
N PRO A 88 -16.67 26.19 6.53
CA PRO A 88 -16.20 25.30 7.58
C PRO A 88 -14.85 25.81 8.12
N GLN A 89 -14.78 25.97 9.43
CA GLN A 89 -13.57 26.43 10.10
C GLN A 89 -12.42 25.46 9.83
N LEU A 90 -11.26 25.97 9.43
CA LEU A 90 -10.08 25.15 9.19
C LEU A 90 -9.62 24.50 10.49
N SER A 91 -9.11 23.26 10.41
CA SER A 91 -8.47 22.60 11.54
C SER A 91 -7.22 23.36 11.99
N ALA A 92 -6.76 23.14 13.23
CA ALA A 92 -5.52 23.73 13.73
C ALA A 92 -4.31 23.38 12.84
N CYS A 93 -4.29 22.17 12.26
CA CYS A 93 -3.25 21.78 11.32
C CYS A 93 -3.30 22.59 10.03
N ARG A 94 -4.48 22.75 9.43
CA ARG A 94 -4.66 23.53 8.20
C ARG A 94 -4.35 25.01 8.42
N GLN A 95 -4.67 25.55 9.60
CA GLN A 95 -4.28 26.91 9.98
C GLN A 95 -2.76 27.08 10.13
N ALA A 96 -2.06 26.03 10.57
CA ALA A 96 -0.60 26.05 10.70
C ALA A 96 0.13 25.84 9.37
N LEU A 97 -0.50 25.19 8.38
CA LEU A 97 0.03 25.08 7.01
C LEU A 97 -0.32 26.31 6.18
N THR A 98 0.27 27.45 6.54
CA THR A 98 0.10 28.70 5.80
C THR A 98 0.83 28.68 4.46
N GLU A 99 0.51 29.62 3.57
CA GLU A 99 1.17 29.77 2.26
C GLU A 99 2.66 30.13 2.36
N GLU A 100 3.15 30.57 3.53
CA GLU A 100 4.59 30.74 3.80
C GLU A 100 5.31 29.41 4.13
N ILE A 101 4.54 28.36 4.40
CA ILE A 101 5.03 27.04 4.82
C ILE A 101 4.83 26.01 3.71
N ALA A 102 3.64 25.96 3.10
CA ALA A 102 3.32 25.03 2.03
C ALA A 102 2.14 25.52 1.16
N ILE A 103 2.15 25.15 -0.12
CA ILE A 103 0.98 25.25 -0.99
C ILE A 103 0.23 23.94 -0.85
N ALA A 104 -0.80 23.94 0.00
CA ALA A 104 -1.55 22.74 0.37
C ALA A 104 -3.05 23.02 0.46
N PRO A 105 -3.73 23.32 -0.67
CA PRO A 105 -5.17 23.56 -0.68
C PRO A 105 -5.94 22.43 0.00
N SER A 106 -6.92 22.82 0.82
CA SER A 106 -7.84 21.87 1.43
C SER A 106 -8.70 21.20 0.37
N ILE A 107 -8.92 19.90 0.53
CA ILE A 107 -9.86 19.13 -0.31
C ILE A 107 -10.99 18.59 0.56
N PRO A 108 -12.16 18.25 -0.03
CA PRO A 108 -13.25 17.62 0.70
C PRO A 108 -12.82 16.31 1.35
N ASP A 109 -13.49 15.96 2.44
CA ASP A 109 -13.30 14.67 3.09
C ASP A 109 -13.66 13.54 2.13
N ILE A 110 -12.88 12.47 2.18
CA ILE A 110 -13.08 11.29 1.33
C ILE A 110 -13.57 10.16 2.23
N HIS A 111 -14.72 9.57 1.89
CA HIS A 111 -15.28 8.42 2.60
C HIS A 111 -15.55 7.28 1.64
N GLY A 112 -14.64 6.31 1.61
CA GLY A 112 -14.73 5.09 0.82
C GLY A 112 -14.98 3.85 1.67
N ALA A 113 -15.22 2.73 0.99
CA ALA A 113 -15.42 1.44 1.64
C ALA A 113 -14.24 1.05 2.55
N GLY A 114 -14.52 0.36 3.66
CA GLY A 114 -13.48 -0.16 4.56
C GLY A 114 -12.68 0.91 5.32
N GLY A 115 -13.19 2.14 5.44
CA GLY A 115 -12.50 3.25 6.11
C GLY A 115 -11.50 3.96 5.20
N CYS A 116 -11.65 3.80 3.88
CA CYS A 116 -10.83 4.49 2.90
C CYS A 116 -11.12 5.99 2.89
N GLY A 117 -10.08 6.78 2.65
CA GLY A 117 -10.08 8.23 2.71
C GLY A 117 -9.82 8.75 4.11
N GLY A 118 -10.37 9.92 4.39
CA GLY A 118 -10.16 10.63 5.62
C GLY A 118 -10.79 11.99 5.65
N GLU A 119 -10.72 12.56 6.84
CA GLU A 119 -11.06 13.95 7.12
C GLU A 119 -9.78 14.78 7.15
N ASP A 120 -9.94 16.10 7.10
CA ASP A 120 -8.83 17.07 7.23
C ASP A 120 -7.77 16.88 6.13
N LEU A 121 -8.23 16.62 4.92
CA LEU A 121 -7.39 16.34 3.76
C LEU A 121 -6.87 17.61 3.07
N VAL A 122 -5.66 17.54 2.55
CA VAL A 122 -5.01 18.58 1.74
C VAL A 122 -4.39 17.94 0.50
N ARG A 123 -4.28 18.75 -0.56
CA ARG A 123 -3.47 18.42 -1.75
C ARG A 123 -2.17 19.19 -1.65
N LEU A 124 -1.10 18.55 -1.19
CA LEU A 124 0.22 19.15 -1.06
C LEU A 124 0.86 19.29 -2.44
N GLU A 125 0.97 20.52 -2.93
CA GLU A 125 1.52 20.84 -4.25
C GLU A 125 2.98 21.27 -4.17
N ALA A 126 3.33 22.04 -3.14
CA ALA A 126 4.69 22.51 -2.94
C ALA A 126 4.98 22.80 -1.46
N ILE A 127 6.25 22.67 -1.09
CA ILE A 127 6.76 23.06 0.21
C ILE A 127 7.52 24.37 0.03
N VAL A 128 7.18 25.39 0.80
CA VAL A 128 7.87 26.68 0.76
C VAL A 128 9.04 26.60 1.73
N LEU A 129 10.23 27.06 1.34
CA LEU A 129 11.42 27.12 2.19
C LEU A 129 11.52 28.49 2.88
N PRO A 130 12.33 28.64 3.95
CA PRO A 130 12.52 29.94 4.62
C PRO A 130 12.99 31.07 3.71
N ASP A 131 13.70 30.76 2.62
CA ASP A 131 14.14 31.72 1.61
C ASP A 131 13.09 31.98 0.50
N ARG A 132 11.85 31.52 0.70
CA ARG A 132 10.70 31.64 -0.20
C ARG A 132 10.80 30.84 -1.50
N ARG A 133 11.83 30.01 -1.69
CA ARG A 133 11.84 29.03 -2.78
C ARG A 133 10.77 27.97 -2.56
N LYS A 134 10.24 27.44 -3.66
CA LYS A 134 9.21 26.39 -3.66
C LYS A 134 9.83 25.08 -4.10
N VAL A 135 9.68 24.06 -3.28
CA VAL A 135 9.99 22.67 -3.61
C VAL A 135 8.71 22.02 -4.11
N ALA A 136 8.65 21.69 -5.39
CA ALA A 136 7.46 21.05 -5.95
C ALA A 136 7.32 19.61 -5.43
N VAL A 137 6.11 19.21 -5.06
CA VAL A 137 5.77 17.80 -4.79
C VAL A 137 5.16 17.22 -6.06
N GLN A 138 5.82 16.24 -6.66
CA GLN A 138 5.54 15.82 -8.04
C GLN A 138 5.27 14.32 -8.16
N PRO A 139 4.04 13.90 -8.52
CA PRO A 139 2.82 14.71 -8.57
C PRO A 139 2.39 15.21 -7.19
N ALA A 140 1.47 16.17 -7.15
CA ALA A 140 0.92 16.69 -5.90
C ALA A 140 0.29 15.56 -5.07
N ALA A 141 0.59 15.52 -3.77
CA ALA A 141 0.20 14.43 -2.88
C ALA A 141 -1.14 14.73 -2.20
N ILE A 142 -2.06 13.78 -2.19
CA ILE A 142 -3.28 13.87 -1.38
C ILE A 142 -3.01 13.22 -0.02
N LEU A 143 -3.05 14.02 1.04
CA LEU A 143 -2.66 13.60 2.39
C LEU A 143 -3.64 14.17 3.42
N ARG A 144 -3.77 13.51 4.56
CA ARG A 144 -4.28 14.14 5.79
C ARG A 144 -3.32 15.26 6.18
N CYS A 145 -3.86 16.34 6.72
CA CYS A 145 -3.06 17.52 7.05
C CYS A 145 -1.87 17.18 7.96
N LYS A 146 -2.05 16.32 8.97
CA LYS A 146 -0.95 15.89 9.84
C LYS A 146 0.20 15.20 9.09
N MET A 147 -0.11 14.36 8.11
CA MET A 147 0.91 13.72 7.27
C MET A 147 1.58 14.75 6.36
N ALA A 148 0.82 15.65 5.74
CA ALA A 148 1.39 16.74 4.96
C ALA A 148 2.33 17.63 5.81
N ALA A 149 1.94 17.98 7.03
CA ALA A 149 2.76 18.75 7.96
C ALA A 149 4.06 18.02 8.34
N ALA A 150 4.02 16.70 8.56
CA ALA A 150 5.22 15.90 8.81
C ALA A 150 6.17 15.88 7.61
N VAL A 151 5.65 15.78 6.38
CA VAL A 151 6.44 15.84 5.14
C VAL A 151 7.05 17.24 4.95
N VAL A 152 6.27 18.29 5.18
CA VAL A 152 6.70 19.68 5.08
C VAL A 152 7.83 19.98 6.07
N ASP A 153 7.65 19.62 7.35
CA ASP A 153 8.72 19.74 8.36
C ASP A 153 9.95 18.92 7.94
N TRP A 154 9.73 17.70 7.43
CA TRP A 154 10.83 16.85 7.04
C TRP A 154 11.73 17.46 5.98
N VAL A 155 11.11 17.94 4.90
CA VAL A 155 11.81 18.55 3.78
C VAL A 155 12.48 19.86 4.20
N ARG A 156 11.78 20.71 4.95
CA ARG A 156 12.33 22.02 5.37
C ARG A 156 13.53 21.88 6.31
N THR A 157 13.47 20.93 7.23
CA THR A 157 14.41 20.86 8.34
C THR A 157 15.61 19.94 8.03
N ASP A 158 15.43 18.84 7.30
CA ASP A 158 16.53 17.90 7.04
C ASP A 158 16.97 17.89 5.58
N ILE A 159 16.03 17.81 4.64
CA ILE A 159 16.37 17.62 3.22
C ILE A 159 16.86 18.91 2.59
N ALA A 160 16.29 20.07 2.91
CA ALA A 160 16.71 21.33 2.31
C ALA A 160 18.17 21.70 2.67
N PRO A 161 18.62 21.58 3.94
CA PRO A 161 20.03 21.76 4.27
C PRO A 161 20.95 20.73 3.60
N LEU A 162 20.54 19.46 3.57
CA LEU A 162 21.30 18.39 2.88
C LEU A 162 21.46 18.67 1.38
N ALA A 163 20.38 19.09 0.71
CA ALA A 163 20.41 19.45 -0.69
C ALA A 163 21.26 20.71 -0.95
N GLN A 164 21.33 21.63 0.03
CA GLN A 164 22.17 22.82 -0.05
C GLN A 164 23.67 22.45 0.00
N SER A 165 24.07 21.49 0.84
CA SER A 165 25.46 21.01 0.88
C SER A 165 25.89 20.28 -0.40
N LEU A 166 24.93 19.83 -1.21
CA LEU A 166 25.15 19.22 -2.53
C LEU A 166 25.16 20.24 -3.69
N GLY A 167 25.15 21.54 -3.38
CA GLY A 167 25.49 22.60 -4.32
C GLY A 167 24.33 23.21 -5.11
N GLY A 168 23.09 23.15 -4.62
CA GLY A 168 21.96 23.85 -5.27
C GLY A 168 20.69 23.97 -4.44
N GLY A 169 20.55 23.18 -3.38
CA GLY A 169 19.28 23.05 -2.69
C GLY A 169 18.30 22.19 -3.48
N ILE A 170 17.20 21.84 -2.82
CA ILE A 170 16.15 20.97 -3.36
C ILE A 170 15.23 21.76 -4.29
N SER A 171 14.86 21.18 -5.43
CA SER A 171 13.92 21.74 -6.41
C SER A 171 12.58 21.00 -6.43
N ASN A 172 12.59 19.67 -6.26
CA ASN A 172 11.38 18.88 -6.18
C ASN A 172 11.55 17.64 -5.29
N LEU A 173 10.41 17.14 -4.81
CA LEU A 173 10.22 15.84 -4.19
C LEU A 173 9.49 14.95 -5.21
N ASP A 174 10.12 13.85 -5.61
CA ASP A 174 9.50 12.84 -6.48
C ASP A 174 8.60 11.91 -5.64
N ASN A 175 7.31 12.22 -5.68
CA ASN A 175 6.24 11.44 -5.09
C ASN A 175 5.92 10.25 -6.01
N PHE A 176 6.01 9.04 -5.48
CA PHE A 176 5.66 7.84 -6.23
C PHE A 176 4.19 7.47 -6.07
N ASP A 177 3.68 7.57 -4.84
CA ASP A 177 2.30 7.28 -4.49
C ASP A 177 1.90 8.03 -3.21
N SER A 178 0.64 8.44 -3.12
CA SER A 178 0.09 9.16 -1.96
C SER A 178 -1.25 8.58 -1.55
N PHE A 179 -2.37 9.13 -2.02
CA PHE A 179 -3.68 8.54 -1.75
C PHE A 179 -4.05 7.50 -2.81
N GLU A 180 -4.16 6.24 -2.39
CA GLU A 180 -4.76 5.18 -3.19
C GLU A 180 -5.64 4.28 -2.32
N CYS A 181 -6.92 4.18 -2.68
CA CYS A 181 -7.93 3.41 -1.94
C CYS A 181 -7.75 1.90 -2.12
N ARG A 182 -6.78 1.30 -1.42
CA ARG A 182 -6.42 -0.11 -1.57
C ARG A 182 -6.00 -0.80 -0.26
N GLY A 183 -6.11 -2.12 -0.25
CA GLY A 183 -5.48 -2.97 0.77
C GLY A 183 -3.95 -2.86 0.72
N ARG A 184 -3.30 -3.17 1.86
CA ARG A 184 -1.84 -3.24 1.94
C ARG A 184 -1.29 -4.13 0.84
N ASN A 185 -0.20 -3.67 0.23
CA ASN A 185 0.50 -4.40 -0.83
C ASN A 185 -0.38 -4.78 -2.03
N ARG A 186 -1.50 -4.04 -2.23
CA ARG A 186 -2.52 -4.31 -3.27
C ARG A 186 -3.18 -5.69 -3.14
N ILE A 187 -3.12 -6.31 -1.96
CA ILE A 187 -3.73 -7.61 -1.69
C ILE A 187 -5.21 -7.44 -1.35
N ALA A 188 -6.09 -8.08 -2.12
CA ALA A 188 -7.54 -8.06 -1.87
C ALA A 188 -7.88 -8.69 -0.51
N GLY A 189 -8.68 -8.01 0.30
CA GLY A 189 -9.07 -8.45 1.64
C GLY A 189 -8.01 -8.24 2.73
N ALA A 190 -6.83 -7.73 2.40
CA ALA A 190 -5.85 -7.30 3.40
C ALA A 190 -6.34 -6.08 4.17
N GLN A 191 -5.69 -5.79 5.30
CA GLN A 191 -5.90 -4.54 6.03
C GLN A 191 -5.71 -3.33 5.09
N LEU A 192 -6.52 -2.30 5.26
CA LEU A 192 -6.41 -1.05 4.50
C LEU A 192 -4.98 -0.47 4.63
N SER A 193 -4.41 -0.05 3.51
CA SER A 193 -3.12 0.64 3.48
C SER A 193 -3.22 2.02 4.13
N GLU A 194 -2.11 2.54 4.64
CA GLU A 194 -2.06 3.94 5.08
C GLU A 194 -2.18 4.90 3.89
N HIS A 195 -1.80 4.50 2.67
CA HIS A 195 -2.16 5.21 1.44
C HIS A 195 -3.68 5.34 1.28
N GLY A 196 -4.42 4.27 1.57
CA GLY A 196 -5.88 4.26 1.56
C GLY A 196 -6.49 5.15 2.64
N ARG A 197 -5.70 5.59 3.62
CA ARG A 197 -6.09 6.54 4.66
C ARG A 197 -5.57 7.95 4.39
N ALA A 198 -4.95 8.22 3.24
CA ALA A 198 -4.20 9.45 2.96
C ALA A 198 -3.16 9.77 4.05
N ASN A 199 -2.57 8.75 4.68
CA ASN A 199 -1.65 8.86 5.80
C ASN A 199 -0.26 8.29 5.48
N ALA A 200 0.05 8.13 4.19
CA ALA A 200 1.32 7.63 3.70
C ALA A 200 1.78 8.39 2.45
N LEU A 201 3.08 8.33 2.20
CA LEU A 201 3.74 8.88 1.02
C LEU A 201 4.89 7.95 0.61
N ASP A 202 4.93 7.59 -0.66
CA ASP A 202 6.06 6.88 -1.26
C ASP A 202 6.97 7.90 -1.95
N VAL A 203 8.27 7.87 -1.64
CA VAL A 203 9.25 8.80 -2.19
C VAL A 203 10.31 8.03 -2.98
N ARG A 204 10.58 8.46 -4.21
CA ARG A 204 11.64 7.89 -5.05
C ARG A 204 12.93 8.68 -4.99
N ALA A 205 12.82 10.00 -5.08
CA ALA A 205 13.97 10.86 -5.29
C ALA A 205 13.74 12.31 -4.85
N PHE A 206 14.84 13.05 -4.78
CA PHE A 206 14.81 14.51 -4.71
C PHE A 206 15.50 15.11 -5.93
N GLY A 207 14.86 16.07 -6.58
CA GLY A 207 15.53 16.90 -7.57
C GLY A 207 16.32 18.02 -6.90
N LEU A 208 17.49 18.34 -7.44
CA LEU A 208 18.31 19.47 -7.03
C LEU A 208 18.21 20.62 -8.02
N ALA A 209 18.45 21.85 -7.55
CA ALA A 209 18.43 23.04 -8.42
C ALA A 209 19.54 23.03 -9.49
N ASN A 210 20.60 22.23 -9.29
CA ASN A 210 21.69 22.03 -10.26
C ASN A 210 21.38 20.97 -11.33
N GLY A 211 20.13 20.47 -11.39
CA GLY A 211 19.68 19.49 -12.37
C GLY A 211 20.00 18.03 -12.03
N LYS A 212 20.73 17.76 -10.94
CA LYS A 212 20.95 16.40 -10.45
C LYS A 212 19.70 15.87 -9.74
N SER A 213 19.59 14.53 -9.69
CA SER A 213 18.57 13.83 -8.91
C SER A 213 19.25 12.92 -7.89
N ILE A 214 18.70 12.88 -6.68
CA ILE A 214 19.11 11.98 -5.60
C ILE A 214 18.04 10.90 -5.52
N SER A 215 18.26 9.77 -6.21
CA SER A 215 17.41 8.59 -6.03
C SER A 215 17.71 7.90 -4.70
N LEU A 216 16.67 7.54 -3.96
CA LEU A 216 16.79 6.92 -2.65
C LEU A 216 17.21 5.45 -2.73
N THR A 217 16.87 4.77 -3.82
CA THR A 217 17.10 3.33 -4.02
C THR A 217 18.24 3.04 -5.00
N ASP A 218 18.75 4.06 -5.71
CA ASP A 218 19.90 3.90 -6.60
C ASP A 218 21.22 3.75 -5.83
N ARG A 219 21.88 2.61 -6.05
CA ARG A 219 23.16 2.25 -5.44
C ARG A 219 24.32 3.10 -5.98
N SER A 220 24.14 3.79 -7.10
CA SER A 220 25.11 4.75 -7.65
C SER A 220 25.19 6.04 -6.81
N VAL A 221 24.12 6.36 -6.09
CA VAL A 221 24.09 7.49 -5.14
C VAL A 221 24.92 7.11 -3.91
N ALA A 222 25.72 8.07 -3.44
CA ALA A 222 26.62 7.90 -2.31
C ALA A 222 25.89 7.30 -1.09
N ARG A 223 26.49 6.27 -0.48
CA ARG A 223 25.87 5.48 0.58
C ARG A 223 25.61 6.32 1.83
N ASP A 224 26.59 7.11 2.23
CA ASP A 224 26.51 8.06 3.36
C ASP A 224 25.37 9.08 3.18
N LEU A 225 25.15 9.55 1.96
CA LEU A 225 24.01 10.42 1.64
C LEU A 225 22.67 9.70 1.86
N ARG A 226 22.53 8.47 1.34
CA ARG A 226 21.32 7.67 1.54
C ARG A 226 21.11 7.28 3.01
N GLU A 227 22.17 6.99 3.75
CA GLU A 227 22.12 6.74 5.21
C GLU A 227 21.67 8.00 5.97
N THR A 228 22.15 9.19 5.58
CA THR A 228 21.69 10.46 6.15
C THR A 228 20.18 10.63 5.97
N VAL A 229 19.68 10.34 4.75
CA VAL A 229 18.23 10.37 4.48
C VAL A 229 17.50 9.32 5.32
N LEU A 230 18.00 8.08 5.40
CA LEU A 230 17.44 7.03 6.26
C LEU A 230 17.25 7.50 7.71
N HIS A 231 18.30 8.06 8.31
CA HIS A 231 18.23 8.56 9.68
C HIS A 231 17.19 9.68 9.84
N SER A 232 17.10 10.60 8.86
CA SER A 232 16.13 11.69 8.85
C SER A 232 14.67 11.19 8.88
N VAL A 233 14.35 10.20 8.04
CA VAL A 233 12.97 9.68 7.95
C VAL A 233 12.61 8.83 9.16
N CYS A 234 13.53 8.02 9.67
CA CYS A 234 13.24 7.15 10.81
C CYS A 234 13.02 7.93 12.12
N ALA A 235 13.63 9.12 12.24
CA ALA A 235 13.36 10.04 13.34
C ALA A 235 11.94 10.63 13.30
N ARG A 236 11.35 10.80 12.12
CA ARG A 236 10.05 11.50 11.94
C ARG A 236 8.85 10.58 11.77
N PHE A 237 8.95 9.56 10.91
CA PHE A 237 7.83 8.70 10.53
C PHE A 237 7.74 7.43 11.39
N SER A 238 6.52 6.97 11.68
CA SER A 238 6.32 5.78 12.51
C SER A 238 6.53 4.48 11.73
N THR A 239 6.46 4.54 10.40
CA THR A 239 6.85 3.46 9.50
C THR A 239 7.71 4.03 8.38
N VAL A 240 8.89 3.44 8.18
CA VAL A 240 9.75 3.63 7.03
C VAL A 240 10.06 2.26 6.46
N LEU A 241 9.66 2.02 5.20
CA LEU A 241 9.94 0.79 4.47
C LEU A 241 10.67 1.16 3.17
N GLY A 242 11.76 0.47 2.87
CA GLY A 242 12.53 0.64 1.65
C GLY A 242 13.22 -0.66 1.28
N PRO A 243 14.24 -0.63 0.41
CA PRO A 243 14.92 -1.83 -0.06
C PRO A 243 15.29 -2.79 1.07
N GLY A 244 14.93 -4.07 0.94
CA GLY A 244 15.17 -5.10 1.95
C GLY A 244 14.16 -5.18 3.11
N SER A 245 13.12 -4.33 3.18
CA SER A 245 12.01 -4.55 4.11
C SER A 245 11.08 -5.66 3.63
N ASP A 246 10.67 -5.56 2.36
CA ASP A 246 9.94 -6.58 1.60
C ASP A 246 10.05 -6.24 0.10
N TRP A 247 9.56 -7.13 -0.76
CA TRP A 247 9.67 -6.97 -2.21
C TRP A 247 8.84 -5.81 -2.80
N TYR A 248 7.88 -5.26 -2.04
CA TYR A 248 7.02 -4.18 -2.52
C TYR A 248 7.70 -2.81 -2.45
N HIS A 249 8.77 -2.67 -1.67
CA HIS A 249 9.44 -1.39 -1.39
C HIS A 249 10.89 -1.36 -1.88
N GLU A 250 11.23 -2.12 -2.92
CA GLU A 250 12.62 -2.19 -3.43
C GLU A 250 13.02 -0.98 -4.30
N ASP A 251 12.05 -0.23 -4.84
CA ASP A 251 12.30 0.87 -5.77
C ASP A 251 11.89 2.26 -5.23
N HIS A 252 11.31 2.33 -4.03
CA HIS A 252 10.93 3.57 -3.35
C HIS A 252 11.05 3.44 -1.83
N VAL A 253 10.85 4.56 -1.11
CA VAL A 253 10.78 4.59 0.36
C VAL A 253 9.37 4.99 0.77
N HIS A 254 8.65 4.07 1.40
CA HIS A 254 7.32 4.28 1.99
C HIS A 254 7.45 4.93 3.37
N LEU A 255 6.68 5.99 3.59
CA LEU A 255 6.62 6.77 4.82
C LEU A 255 5.17 6.84 5.32
N ASP A 256 4.91 6.50 6.58
CA ASP A 256 3.59 6.71 7.18
C ASP A 256 3.63 7.11 8.66
N LEU A 257 2.48 7.56 9.15
CA LEU A 257 2.24 7.94 10.55
C LEU A 257 1.26 6.99 11.25
N ILE A 258 1.23 5.71 10.89
CA ILE A 258 0.34 4.76 11.57
C ILE A 258 0.68 4.68 13.07
N GLU A 259 -0.36 4.78 13.89
CA GLU A 259 -0.23 4.61 15.33
C GLU A 259 -0.33 3.13 15.69
N ARG A 260 0.66 2.63 16.42
CA ARG A 260 0.73 1.26 16.91
C ARG A 260 0.73 1.24 18.44
N ARG A 261 0.40 0.08 19.01
CA ARG A 261 0.48 -0.13 20.46
C ARG A 261 1.89 0.18 20.97
N ASN A 262 1.97 0.82 22.13
CA ASN A 262 3.23 1.22 22.78
C ASN A 262 4.13 2.12 21.91
N ASN A 263 3.55 2.89 20.98
CA ASN A 263 4.29 3.74 20.04
C ASN A 263 5.37 2.98 19.25
N TYR A 264 5.12 1.70 18.95
CA TYR A 264 6.06 0.89 18.16
C TYR A 264 6.28 1.50 16.77
N ARG A 265 7.55 1.68 16.41
CA ARG A 265 7.99 2.25 15.12
C ARG A 265 8.71 1.20 14.30
N ILE A 266 8.59 1.28 12.98
CA ILE A 266 9.30 0.43 12.03
C ILE A 266 10.22 1.33 11.20
N CYS A 267 11.50 0.99 11.15
CA CYS A 267 12.49 1.61 10.28
C CYS A 267 13.27 0.48 9.62
N GLN A 268 12.87 0.10 8.41
CA GLN A 268 13.44 -0.99 7.64
C GLN A 268 13.76 -0.51 6.24
N TRP A 269 15.02 -0.17 6.01
CA TRP A 269 15.53 0.20 4.69
C TRP A 269 17.03 -0.05 4.68
N ASN A 270 17.44 -1.07 3.92
CA ASN A 270 18.83 -1.43 3.74
C ASN A 270 19.48 -0.50 2.72
N VAL A 271 20.49 0.25 3.17
CA VAL A 271 21.29 1.11 2.28
C VAL A 271 22.44 0.28 1.70
N TYR A 272 22.18 -0.31 0.53
CA TYR A 272 23.16 -1.16 -0.16
C TYR A 272 24.38 -0.38 -0.65
N ASP A 273 25.55 -1.02 -0.58
CA ASP A 273 26.79 -0.54 -1.22
C ASP A 273 26.65 -0.41 -2.73
N PRO A 274 27.42 0.46 -3.40
CA PRO A 274 27.45 0.49 -4.86
C PRO A 274 27.76 -0.89 -5.44
N LEU A 275 27.18 -1.21 -6.60
CA LEU A 275 27.58 -2.40 -7.35
C LEU A 275 29.05 -2.26 -7.78
N PRO A 276 29.83 -3.36 -7.76
CA PRO A 276 31.19 -3.31 -8.28
C PRO A 276 31.15 -2.89 -9.75
N GLN A 277 31.99 -1.92 -10.12
CA GLN A 277 32.05 -1.39 -11.49
C GLN A 277 32.49 -2.46 -12.50
N THR A 278 33.29 -3.40 -12.04
CA THR A 278 33.68 -4.59 -12.80
C THR A 278 32.90 -5.77 -12.24
N ALA A 279 32.11 -6.44 -13.09
CA ALA A 279 31.54 -7.72 -12.74
C ALA A 279 32.68 -8.67 -12.32
N PRO A 280 32.57 -9.38 -11.20
CA PRO A 280 33.48 -10.46 -10.89
C PRO A 280 33.58 -11.37 -12.11
N LEU A 281 34.80 -11.71 -12.54
CA LEU A 281 35.00 -12.64 -13.64
C LEU A 281 34.15 -13.87 -13.35
N LEU A 282 33.31 -14.26 -14.31
CA LEU A 282 32.57 -15.51 -14.20
C LEU A 282 33.60 -16.62 -13.91
N PRO A 283 33.31 -17.54 -12.98
CA PRO A 283 34.16 -18.71 -12.80
C PRO A 283 34.40 -19.34 -14.18
N ALA A 284 35.64 -19.79 -14.43
CA ALA A 284 35.97 -20.46 -15.68
C ALA A 284 34.92 -21.54 -15.97
N GLU A 285 34.52 -21.65 -17.24
CA GLU A 285 33.62 -22.72 -17.66
C GLU A 285 34.19 -24.05 -17.16
N ARG A 286 33.31 -24.89 -16.63
CA ARG A 286 33.72 -26.19 -16.15
C ARG A 286 34.33 -26.95 -17.35
N PRO A 287 35.55 -27.52 -17.21
CA PRO A 287 36.12 -28.38 -18.24
C PRO A 287 35.16 -29.53 -18.57
N GLU A 288 35.04 -29.91 -19.84
CA GLU A 288 34.22 -31.05 -20.29
C GLU A 288 34.60 -32.35 -19.54
N GLU A 289 35.88 -32.55 -19.24
CA GLU A 289 36.39 -33.67 -18.42
C GLU A 289 35.99 -33.65 -16.93
N ALA A 290 35.42 -32.55 -16.42
CA ALA A 290 35.11 -32.48 -15.00
C ALA A 290 33.97 -33.43 -14.63
N PRO A 291 34.12 -34.22 -13.55
CA PRO A 291 33.13 -35.21 -13.17
C PRO A 291 31.76 -34.58 -12.93
N PRO A 292 30.66 -35.32 -13.21
CA PRO A 292 29.31 -34.82 -13.02
C PRO A 292 29.12 -34.32 -11.58
N ARG A 293 28.36 -33.23 -11.41
CA ARG A 293 28.01 -32.76 -10.05
C ARG A 293 27.37 -33.92 -9.32
N ALA A 294 27.87 -34.23 -8.13
CA ALA A 294 27.19 -35.13 -7.22
C ALA A 294 25.81 -34.53 -6.91
N VAL A 295 24.79 -35.02 -7.61
CA VAL A 295 23.40 -34.81 -7.22
C VAL A 295 23.18 -35.68 -5.98
N ALA A 296 22.55 -35.13 -4.95
CA ALA A 296 22.23 -35.90 -3.76
C ALA A 296 21.35 -37.10 -4.16
N SER A 297 21.94 -38.29 -4.23
CA SER A 297 21.23 -39.53 -4.55
C SER A 297 20.22 -39.82 -3.44
N LYS A 298 18.93 -39.79 -3.78
CA LYS A 298 17.90 -40.40 -2.93
C LYS A 298 18.13 -41.91 -2.94
N THR A 299 18.39 -42.47 -1.77
CA THR A 299 18.44 -43.91 -1.55
C THR A 299 17.02 -44.47 -1.59
N ASP A 300 16.59 -44.95 -2.76
CA ASP A 300 15.47 -45.88 -2.85
C ASP A 300 15.98 -47.30 -2.53
N ALA A 301 15.84 -47.71 -1.27
CA ALA A 301 16.05 -49.09 -0.87
C ALA A 301 14.77 -49.90 -1.17
N SER A 302 14.74 -50.55 -2.33
CA SER A 302 13.85 -51.67 -2.61
C SER A 302 14.23 -52.84 -1.70
N LYS A 303 13.31 -53.27 -0.83
CA LYS A 303 13.41 -54.56 -0.12
C LYS A 303 12.44 -55.54 -0.74
N ALA A 304 12.97 -56.52 -1.45
CA ALA A 304 12.23 -57.66 -1.97
C ALA A 304 12.18 -58.80 -0.93
N ASP A 305 10.97 -59.34 -0.79
CA ASP A 305 10.53 -60.72 -0.52
C ASP A 305 11.02 -61.52 0.71
N GLY A 306 10.04 -61.94 1.51
CA GLY A 306 10.06 -63.08 2.43
C GLY A 306 8.66 -63.70 2.51
N ALA A 307 8.59 -65.03 2.36
CA ALA A 307 7.44 -65.82 1.92
C ALA A 307 6.27 -66.06 2.93
N LYS A 308 5.14 -66.49 2.32
CA LYS A 308 3.76 -66.87 2.75
C LYS A 308 3.64 -67.98 3.85
N PRO A 309 2.45 -68.26 4.46
CA PRO A 309 1.26 -68.90 3.82
C PRO A 309 -0.14 -68.35 4.25
N ASP A 310 -1.14 -68.23 3.35
CA ASP A 310 -2.32 -69.13 3.06
C ASP A 310 -3.50 -68.91 4.07
N ARG A 311 -4.81 -68.71 3.78
CA ARG A 311 -5.72 -68.78 2.62
C ARG A 311 -7.08 -68.12 2.99
N GLY A 312 -7.90 -67.74 2.00
CA GLY A 312 -9.37 -67.54 2.10
C GLY A 312 -9.88 -66.30 1.34
N LYS A 313 -10.27 -66.41 0.05
CA LYS A 313 -11.66 -66.45 -0.49
C LYS A 313 -12.56 -65.30 0.03
N ALA A 314 -13.27 -64.50 -0.75
CA ALA A 314 -13.70 -64.57 -2.15
C ALA A 314 -14.33 -63.22 -2.59
N ASP A 315 -14.35 -62.97 -3.90
CA ASP A 315 -15.29 -62.21 -4.74
C ASP A 315 -15.73 -60.77 -4.39
N GLU A 316 -15.22 -59.82 -5.19
CA GLU A 316 -15.90 -58.60 -5.67
C GLU A 316 -17.03 -59.00 -6.66
N PRO A 317 -18.02 -58.15 -7.07
CA PRO A 317 -17.72 -56.84 -7.64
C PRO A 317 -18.80 -55.74 -7.50
N GLY A 318 -18.42 -54.53 -7.94
CA GLY A 318 -19.26 -53.84 -8.92
C GLY A 318 -19.85 -52.51 -8.50
N ALA A 319 -19.09 -51.45 -8.76
CA ALA A 319 -19.64 -50.11 -8.95
C ALA A 319 -20.46 -50.05 -10.26
N ALA A 320 -21.66 -49.46 -10.20
CA ALA A 320 -22.33 -48.85 -11.35
C ALA A 320 -22.95 -47.51 -10.90
N LYS A 321 -22.54 -46.43 -11.59
CA LYS A 321 -23.12 -45.08 -11.58
C LYS A 321 -24.46 -45.07 -12.35
N PRO A 322 -25.05 -43.90 -12.68
CA PRO A 322 -25.53 -42.75 -11.90
C PRO A 322 -27.05 -42.53 -12.16
N ASN A 323 -27.67 -41.48 -11.61
CA ASN A 323 -28.44 -40.49 -12.40
C ASN A 323 -29.10 -39.41 -11.53
N ASP A 324 -29.27 -38.27 -12.19
CA ASP A 324 -29.72 -36.97 -11.73
C ASP A 324 -31.19 -36.86 -11.29
N ALA A 325 -31.41 -35.77 -10.56
CA ALA A 325 -32.60 -34.90 -10.50
C ALA A 325 -33.86 -35.38 -9.77
N ALA A 326 -34.19 -34.71 -8.67
CA ALA A 326 -35.39 -33.89 -8.53
C ALA A 326 -35.47 -33.27 -7.12
N ALA A 327 -35.84 -31.99 -7.04
CA ALA A 327 -36.39 -31.36 -5.83
C ALA A 327 -37.84 -31.85 -5.62
N PRO A 328 -38.43 -31.76 -4.41
CA PRO A 328 -39.07 -30.50 -3.99
C PRO A 328 -39.08 -30.20 -2.47
N ASP A 329 -39.74 -29.09 -2.14
CA ASP A 329 -39.95 -28.35 -0.89
C ASP A 329 -40.25 -29.12 0.41
N SER A 330 -39.81 -28.59 1.57
CA SER A 330 -40.67 -27.94 2.58
C SER A 330 -40.06 -27.80 4.00
N ALA A 331 -40.39 -26.66 4.63
CA ALA A 331 -40.59 -26.37 6.07
C ALA A 331 -39.43 -26.39 7.12
N ALA A 332 -39.16 -25.16 7.61
CA ALA A 332 -38.98 -24.68 8.99
C ALA A 332 -38.45 -25.60 10.12
N GLU A 333 -37.39 -25.16 10.82
CA GLU A 333 -37.39 -24.94 12.29
C GLU A 333 -36.10 -24.26 12.84
N THR A 334 -36.34 -23.14 13.53
CA THR A 334 -35.75 -22.56 14.76
C THR A 334 -34.26 -22.70 15.20
N LYS A 335 -33.69 -21.53 15.54
CA LYS A 335 -32.38 -21.14 16.15
C LYS A 335 -32.10 -21.76 17.55
N PRO A 336 -30.85 -21.78 18.10
CA PRO A 336 -30.25 -20.55 18.67
C PRO A 336 -28.70 -20.37 18.58
N GLN A 337 -28.26 -19.13 18.81
CA GLN A 337 -26.87 -18.64 18.85
C GLN A 337 -26.13 -19.01 20.16
N PRO A 338 -24.78 -19.14 20.15
CA PRO A 338 -23.98 -19.11 21.38
C PRO A 338 -23.43 -17.71 21.68
N THR A 339 -23.50 -17.35 22.96
CA THR A 339 -23.22 -16.04 23.57
C THR A 339 -21.74 -15.80 23.88
N LYS A 340 -21.33 -14.52 23.81
CA LYS A 340 -20.00 -14.01 24.17
C LYS A 340 -19.81 -13.98 25.69
N LYS A 341 -18.76 -14.62 26.21
CA LYS A 341 -18.31 -14.47 27.60
C LYS A 341 -17.43 -13.22 27.77
N ARG A 342 -17.89 -12.34 28.65
CA ARG A 342 -17.27 -11.10 29.14
C ARG A 342 -16.19 -11.43 30.18
N ARG A 343 -14.92 -11.06 29.92
CA ARG A 343 -13.84 -11.12 30.93
C ARG A 343 -13.74 -9.78 31.65
N GLN A 344 -13.94 -9.82 32.96
CA GLN A 344 -13.83 -8.68 33.88
C GLN A 344 -12.37 -8.36 34.16
N SER A 345 -12.07 -7.07 34.22
CA SER A 345 -10.86 -6.44 34.70
C SER A 345 -10.74 -6.58 36.22
N ARG A 346 -9.57 -6.99 36.71
CA ARG A 346 -9.15 -6.80 38.11
C ARG A 346 -8.01 -5.80 38.13
N ARG A 347 -8.24 -4.70 38.86
CA ARG A 347 -7.20 -3.80 39.38
C ARG A 347 -6.34 -4.58 40.38
N LEU A 348 -5.04 -4.36 40.33
CA LEU A 348 -4.17 -4.00 41.45
C LEU A 348 -2.93 -3.32 40.87
#